data_AF-A0A9E2L215-F1
#
_entry.id   AF-A0A9E2L215-F1
#
_cell.length_a   1.000
_cell.length_b   1.000
_cell.length_c   1.000
_cell.angle_alpha   90.00
_cell.angle_beta   90.00
_cell.angle_gamma   90.00
#
_symmetry.space_group_name_H-M   'P 1'
#
loop_
_entity.id
_entity.type
_entity.pdbx_description
1 polymer ?
#
loop_
_entity_poly.entity_id
_entity_poly.type
_entity_poly.pdbx_seq_one_letter_code
_entity_poly.pdbx_strand_id
1 'polypeptide(L)'
;MVNADDKINNILNELTGTYENLLSLRDDIWMGLDHSSIEEVEAASEFQKQYIRLLDQFSKNSEEIATLISQFTGIREKETPVVIDSKDHNNERIIAELNKEEPHSLTEDFTYKKPYAIIIENCAYKGLENWKDVYKQICKHLAKKNEKLFDSLSSNKELISKQNKKYFTTDKKEIRRAEKITEKTFVEMNLSANDFVKRIQEIFAVFKMQNDDLIIYLRQDRNA
;
A
#
# COMPACT_ATOMS: atom_id res chain seq x y z
N MET A 1 22.24 -1.31 -20.34
CA MET A 1 22.01 0.14 -20.18
C MET A 1 20.59 0.32 -19.69
N VAL A 2 20.40 0.83 -18.48
CA VAL A 2 19.05 1.16 -17.97
C VAL A 2 18.50 2.31 -18.82
N ASN A 3 17.33 2.12 -19.43
CA ASN A 3 16.66 3.15 -20.24
C ASN A 3 16.37 4.38 -19.36
N ALA A 4 16.37 5.58 -19.93
CA ALA A 4 16.03 6.81 -19.18
C ALA A 4 14.66 6.67 -18.50
N ASP A 5 13.71 6.02 -19.17
CA ASP A 5 12.37 5.75 -18.66
C ASP A 5 12.38 4.84 -17.43
N ASP A 6 13.24 3.82 -17.41
CA ASP A 6 13.39 2.91 -16.26
C ASP A 6 13.96 3.66 -15.06
N LYS A 7 14.92 4.57 -15.28
CA LYS A 7 15.46 5.41 -14.20
C LYS A 7 14.41 6.35 -13.63
N ILE A 8 13.60 6.96 -14.49
CA ILE A 8 12.50 7.84 -14.06
C ILE A 8 11.52 7.06 -13.20
N ASN A 9 11.05 5.91 -13.67
CA ASN A 9 10.13 5.06 -12.90
C ASN A 9 10.72 4.63 -11.56
N ASN A 10 12.00 4.23 -11.54
CA ASN A 10 12.67 3.85 -10.30
C ASN A 10 12.69 5.00 -9.28
N ILE A 11 13.01 6.23 -9.70
CA ILE A 11 13.02 7.40 -8.80
C ILE A 11 11.62 7.68 -8.26
N LEU A 12 10.59 7.63 -9.11
CA LEU A 12 9.20 7.84 -8.67
C LEU A 12 8.76 6.78 -7.65
N ASN A 13 9.14 5.53 -7.88
CA ASN A 13 8.88 4.44 -6.95
C ASN A 13 9.67 4.59 -5.65
N GLU A 14 10.91 5.06 -5.71
CA GLU A 14 11.74 5.34 -4.52
C GLU A 14 11.17 6.48 -3.69
N LEU A 15 10.59 7.51 -4.29
CA LEU A 15 9.87 8.57 -3.55
C LEU A 15 8.69 7.97 -2.75
N THR A 16 7.89 7.11 -3.40
CA THR A 16 6.77 6.43 -2.74
C THR A 16 7.24 5.47 -1.66
N GLY A 17 8.25 4.63 -1.93
CA GLY A 17 8.79 3.70 -0.95
C GLY A 17 9.45 4.41 0.23
N THR A 18 10.13 5.53 0.00
CA THR A 18 10.70 6.37 1.07
C THR A 18 9.59 6.92 1.96
N TYR A 19 8.47 7.35 1.36
CA TYR A 19 7.32 7.81 2.13
C TYR A 19 6.74 6.72 3.05
N GLU A 20 6.54 5.52 2.51
CA GLU A 20 6.06 4.36 3.27
C GLU A 20 7.01 4.00 4.42
N ASN A 21 8.32 4.03 4.15
CA ASN A 21 9.36 3.78 5.16
C ASN A 21 9.38 4.87 6.25
N LEU A 22 9.15 6.13 5.90
CA LEU A 22 9.05 7.22 6.88
C LEU A 22 7.80 7.07 7.76
N LEU A 23 6.71 6.49 7.24
CA LEU A 23 5.54 6.14 8.04
C LEU A 23 5.85 4.98 9.00
N SER A 24 6.52 3.92 8.53
CA SER A 24 6.98 2.82 9.39
C SER A 24 7.93 3.30 10.49
N LEU A 25 8.93 4.14 10.14
CA LEU A 25 9.89 4.68 11.09
C LEU A 25 9.23 5.48 12.21
N ARG A 26 8.17 6.22 11.89
CA ARG A 26 7.39 6.94 12.89
C ARG A 26 6.79 5.98 13.93
N ASP A 27 6.29 4.85 13.46
CA ASP A 27 5.66 3.85 14.32
C ASP A 27 6.74 3.14 15.17
N ASP A 28 7.90 2.81 14.60
CA ASP A 28 9.05 2.26 15.32
C ASP A 28 9.56 3.20 16.42
N ILE A 29 9.73 4.49 16.11
CA ILE A 29 10.15 5.49 17.09
C ILE A 29 9.16 5.54 18.25
N TRP A 30 7.84 5.53 17.96
CA TRP A 30 6.82 5.53 18.99
C TRP A 30 6.88 4.28 19.87
N MET A 31 7.03 3.10 19.27
CA MET A 31 7.11 1.83 19.99
C MET A 31 8.37 1.70 20.86
N GLY A 32 9.45 2.39 20.49
CA GLY A 32 10.72 2.40 21.22
C GLY A 32 10.77 3.29 22.46
N LEU A 33 9.74 4.11 22.74
CA LEU A 33 9.71 5.04 23.87
C LEU A 33 9.47 4.34 25.22
N ASP A 34 10.07 4.86 26.29
CA ASP A 34 9.61 4.55 27.64
C ASP A 34 8.32 5.30 27.95
N HIS A 35 7.19 4.63 27.75
CA HIS A 35 5.86 5.17 27.99
C HIS A 35 5.56 5.43 29.47
N SER A 36 6.46 5.05 30.38
CA SER A 36 6.34 5.34 31.81
C SER A 36 7.01 6.66 32.22
N SER A 37 7.90 7.23 31.38
CA SER A 37 8.50 8.54 31.61
C SER A 37 7.62 9.65 31.01
N ILE A 38 7.27 10.62 31.85
CA ILE A 38 6.50 11.79 31.42
C ILE A 38 7.34 12.64 30.45
N GLU A 39 8.63 12.81 30.76
CA GLU A 39 9.58 13.59 29.97
C GLU A 39 9.77 13.00 28.56
N GLU A 40 9.93 11.68 28.44
CA GLU A 40 10.04 11.03 27.12
C GLU A 40 8.76 11.16 26.31
N VAL A 41 7.59 11.01 26.95
CA VAL A 41 6.29 11.16 26.28
C VAL A 41 6.06 12.59 25.79
N GLU A 42 6.46 13.60 26.56
CA GLU A 42 6.37 15.01 26.14
C GLU A 42 7.30 15.31 24.97
N ALA A 43 8.57 14.88 25.05
CA ALA A 43 9.53 15.02 23.95
C ALA A 43 9.05 14.31 22.68
N ALA A 44 8.49 13.10 22.81
CA ALA A 44 7.91 12.37 21.69
C ALA A 44 6.71 13.09 21.07
N SER A 45 5.85 13.72 21.87
CA SER A 45 4.72 14.51 21.38
C SER A 45 5.19 15.71 20.55
N GLU A 46 6.24 16.41 20.99
CA GLU A 46 6.83 17.52 20.24
C GLU A 46 7.48 17.06 18.93
N PHE A 47 8.29 15.99 19.00
CA PHE A 47 8.87 15.35 17.82
C PHE A 47 7.78 14.96 16.82
N GLN A 48 6.73 14.26 17.27
CA GLN A 48 5.67 13.74 16.42
C GLN A 48 4.92 14.86 15.68
N LYS A 49 4.68 15.99 16.34
CA LYS A 49 4.06 17.18 15.71
C LYS A 49 4.93 17.71 14.57
N GLN A 50 6.24 17.81 14.77
CA GLN A 50 7.16 18.30 13.75
C GLN A 50 7.33 17.28 12.62
N TYR A 51 7.51 16.02 12.97
CA TYR A 51 7.70 14.92 12.04
C TYR A 51 6.51 14.76 11.09
N ILE A 52 5.27 14.74 11.61
CA ILE A 52 4.06 14.65 10.77
C ILE A 52 3.96 15.83 9.80
N ARG A 53 4.30 17.05 10.23
CA ARG A 53 4.29 18.23 9.35
C ARG A 53 5.29 18.10 8.20
N LEU A 54 6.51 17.65 8.50
CA LEU A 54 7.54 17.43 7.49
C LEU A 54 7.15 16.29 6.54
N LEU A 55 6.51 15.24 7.06
CA LEU A 55 6.04 14.12 6.27
C LEU A 55 4.92 14.54 5.32
N ASP A 56 3.96 15.34 5.78
CA ASP A 56 2.90 15.91 4.93
C ASP A 56 3.50 16.82 3.83
N GLN A 57 4.54 17.58 4.14
CA GLN A 57 5.27 18.40 3.14
C GLN A 57 6.01 17.53 2.13
N PHE A 58 6.71 16.49 2.59
CA PHE A 58 7.40 15.54 1.73
C PHE A 58 6.42 14.85 0.77
N SER A 59 5.25 14.43 1.26
CA SER A 59 4.20 13.83 0.42
C SER A 59 3.78 14.77 -0.70
N LYS A 60 3.47 16.04 -0.37
CA LYS A 60 3.05 17.04 -1.35
C LYS A 60 4.14 17.30 -2.39
N ASN A 61 5.37 17.52 -1.94
CA ASN A 61 6.49 17.76 -2.85
C ASN A 61 6.75 16.56 -3.76
N SER A 62 6.63 15.34 -3.23
CA SER A 62 6.80 14.11 -4.02
C SER A 62 5.73 13.99 -5.10
N GLU A 63 4.47 14.32 -4.80
CA GLU A 63 3.38 14.35 -5.78
C GLU A 63 3.56 15.43 -6.85
N GLU A 64 4.02 16.62 -6.45
CA GLU A 64 4.35 17.71 -7.38
C GLU A 64 5.50 17.34 -8.30
N ILE A 65 6.56 16.73 -7.78
CA ILE A 65 7.70 16.22 -8.56
C ILE A 65 7.22 15.15 -9.55
N ALA A 66 6.43 14.18 -9.08
CA ALA A 66 5.90 13.11 -9.93
C ALA A 66 5.04 13.68 -11.07
N THR A 67 4.18 14.66 -10.75
CA THR A 67 3.33 15.35 -11.73
C THR A 67 4.18 16.09 -12.76
N LEU A 68 5.18 16.85 -12.31
CA LEU A 68 6.07 17.61 -13.18
C LEU A 68 6.85 16.70 -14.15
N ILE A 69 7.44 15.63 -13.62
CA ILE A 69 8.17 14.64 -14.42
C ILE A 69 7.24 14.00 -15.43
N SER A 70 6.03 13.62 -15.01
CA SER A 70 5.06 12.96 -15.90
C SER A 70 4.59 13.89 -17.03
N GLN A 71 4.30 15.15 -16.73
CA GLN A 71 3.91 16.15 -17.72
C GLN A 71 5.03 16.42 -18.74
N PHE A 72 6.29 16.43 -18.30
CA PHE A 72 7.43 16.73 -19.18
C PHE A 72 7.85 15.53 -20.04
N THR A 73 7.88 14.33 -19.46
CA THR A 73 8.40 13.12 -20.10
C THR A 73 7.33 12.31 -20.82
N GLY A 74 6.05 12.53 -20.50
CA GLY A 74 4.93 11.70 -20.95
C GLY A 74 4.85 10.34 -20.25
N ILE A 75 5.84 10.00 -19.40
CA ILE A 75 5.86 8.77 -18.62
C ILE A 75 4.92 8.95 -17.44
N ARG A 76 3.95 8.05 -17.31
CA ARG A 76 3.07 7.99 -16.14
C ARG A 76 3.56 6.89 -15.21
N GLU A 77 3.28 7.02 -13.92
CA GLU A 77 3.37 5.87 -13.01
C GLU A 77 2.72 4.67 -13.69
N LYS A 78 3.41 3.52 -13.69
CA LYS A 78 2.87 2.29 -14.28
C LYS A 78 1.48 2.07 -13.71
N GLU A 79 0.48 1.94 -14.59
CA GLU A 79 -0.84 1.57 -14.13
C GLU A 79 -0.74 0.24 -13.37
N THR A 80 -1.47 0.15 -12.26
CA THR A 80 -1.63 -1.10 -11.51
C THR A 80 -1.90 -2.25 -12.50
N PRO A 81 -1.24 -3.40 -12.33
CA PRO A 81 -1.42 -4.54 -13.22
C PRO A 81 -2.89 -4.84 -13.48
N VAL A 82 -3.26 -5.06 -14.75
CA VAL A 82 -4.63 -5.41 -15.10
C VAL A 82 -5.04 -6.67 -14.33
N VAL A 83 -6.27 -6.70 -13.82
CA VAL A 83 -6.85 -7.86 -13.15
C VAL A 83 -6.86 -9.05 -14.11
N ILE A 84 -5.88 -9.96 -13.97
CA ILE A 84 -5.73 -11.16 -14.80
C ILE A 84 -6.79 -12.18 -14.37
N ASP A 85 -7.47 -12.79 -15.33
CA ASP A 85 -8.38 -13.89 -15.03
C ASP A 85 -7.59 -15.12 -14.61
N SER A 86 -8.05 -15.80 -13.56
CA SER A 86 -7.55 -17.10 -13.12
C SER A 86 -7.33 -18.12 -14.26
N LYS A 87 -8.13 -18.05 -15.33
CA LYS A 87 -8.12 -18.97 -16.48
C LYS A 87 -7.19 -18.54 -17.63
N ASP A 88 -6.49 -17.42 -17.52
CA ASP A 88 -5.53 -16.99 -18.54
C ASP A 88 -4.31 -17.91 -18.53
N HIS A 89 -3.89 -18.44 -19.68
CA HIS A 89 -2.69 -19.27 -19.79
C HIS A 89 -1.41 -18.54 -19.32
N ASN A 90 -1.36 -17.21 -19.45
CA ASN A 90 -0.24 -16.42 -18.92
C ASN A 90 -0.24 -16.42 -17.39
N ASN A 91 -1.40 -16.50 -16.75
CA ASN A 91 -1.52 -16.52 -15.29
C ASN A 91 -0.87 -17.80 -14.71
N GLU A 92 -1.16 -18.96 -15.29
CA GLU A 92 -0.55 -20.24 -14.86
C GLU A 92 0.98 -20.20 -14.94
N ARG A 93 1.51 -19.67 -16.06
CA ARG A 93 2.96 -19.50 -16.25
C ARG A 93 3.56 -18.58 -15.19
N ILE A 94 2.90 -17.46 -14.90
CA ILE A 94 3.33 -16.49 -13.89
C ILE A 94 3.34 -17.13 -12.50
N ILE A 95 2.28 -17.86 -12.13
CA ILE A 95 2.19 -18.56 -10.84
C ILE A 95 3.32 -19.58 -10.71
N ALA A 96 3.58 -20.37 -11.76
CA ALA A 96 4.66 -21.35 -11.76
C ALA A 96 6.06 -20.72 -11.63
N GLU A 97 6.25 -19.49 -12.11
CA GLU A 97 7.48 -18.72 -11.86
C GLU A 97 7.57 -18.25 -10.41
N LEU A 98 6.49 -17.66 -9.87
CA LEU A 98 6.46 -17.12 -8.51
C LEU A 98 6.59 -18.20 -7.43
N ASN A 99 6.02 -19.39 -7.64
CA ASN A 99 6.13 -20.51 -6.70
C ASN A 99 7.57 -21.02 -6.51
N LYS A 100 8.55 -20.50 -7.27
CA LYS A 100 9.98 -20.76 -7.07
C LYS A 100 10.64 -19.79 -6.08
N GLU A 101 9.96 -18.70 -5.74
CA GLU A 101 10.40 -17.69 -4.78
C GLU A 101 9.81 -17.98 -3.38
N GLU A 102 10.30 -17.27 -2.37
CA GLU A 102 9.84 -17.41 -0.99
C GLU A 102 8.44 -16.78 -0.84
N PRO A 103 7.42 -17.55 -0.41
CA PRO A 103 6.08 -17.02 -0.18
C PRO A 103 5.98 -16.38 1.21
N HIS A 104 5.28 -15.25 1.28
CA HIS A 104 4.99 -14.52 2.51
C HIS A 104 3.49 -14.39 2.74
N SER A 105 3.07 -14.39 4.00
CA SER A 105 1.67 -14.28 4.43
C SER A 105 1.36 -12.92 5.05
N LEU A 106 0.07 -12.56 5.12
CA LEU A 106 -0.39 -11.33 5.78
C LEU A 106 -0.06 -11.25 7.29
N THR A 107 0.43 -12.32 7.91
CA THR A 107 0.73 -12.36 9.35
C THR A 107 2.14 -11.90 9.71
N GLU A 108 2.97 -11.64 8.70
CA GLU A 108 4.35 -11.20 8.88
C GLU A 108 4.46 -9.69 9.07
N ASP A 109 5.62 -9.26 9.59
CA ASP A 109 6.03 -7.86 9.60
C ASP A 109 6.66 -7.49 8.26
N PHE A 110 6.18 -6.41 7.65
CA PHE A 110 6.62 -5.91 6.34
C PHE A 110 7.36 -4.58 6.41
N THR A 111 7.73 -4.14 7.60
CA THR A 111 8.52 -2.92 7.83
C THR A 111 9.81 -2.94 7.00
N TYR A 112 10.02 -1.87 6.21
CA TYR A 112 11.14 -1.69 5.28
C TYR A 112 11.28 -2.73 4.15
N LYS A 113 10.32 -3.65 3.99
CA LYS A 113 10.34 -4.65 2.92
C LYS A 113 9.71 -4.10 1.64
N LYS A 114 10.19 -4.55 0.47
CA LYS A 114 9.63 -4.15 -0.83
C LYS A 114 8.84 -5.29 -1.46
N PRO A 115 7.57 -5.08 -1.83
CA PRO A 115 6.82 -6.11 -2.54
C PRO A 115 7.31 -6.23 -3.99
N TYR A 116 7.04 -7.39 -4.59
CA TYR A 116 7.32 -7.67 -6.00
C TYR A 116 6.08 -8.16 -6.73
N ALA A 117 5.38 -9.12 -6.12
CA ALA A 117 4.23 -9.77 -6.69
C ALA A 117 3.27 -10.27 -5.62
N ILE A 118 2.04 -10.54 -6.00
CA ILE A 118 1.06 -11.23 -5.17
C ILE A 118 0.31 -12.28 -6.00
N ILE A 119 -0.22 -13.29 -5.32
CA ILE A 119 -1.24 -14.19 -5.86
C ILE A 119 -2.46 -14.09 -4.93
N ILE A 120 -3.62 -13.77 -5.49
CA ILE A 120 -4.90 -13.74 -4.77
C ILE A 120 -5.94 -14.54 -5.55
N GLU A 121 -6.58 -15.52 -4.91
CA GLU A 121 -7.55 -16.42 -5.54
C GLU A 121 -7.07 -16.98 -6.89
N ASN A 122 -5.84 -17.49 -6.90
CA ASN A 122 -5.18 -18.03 -8.10
C ASN A 122 -5.03 -17.02 -9.25
N CYS A 123 -5.03 -15.71 -8.97
CA CYS A 123 -4.73 -14.64 -9.93
C CYS A 123 -3.42 -13.97 -9.52
N ALA A 124 -2.41 -14.03 -10.39
CA ALA A 124 -1.09 -13.47 -10.12
C ALA A 124 -0.94 -12.04 -10.66
N TYR A 125 -0.28 -11.20 -9.87
CA TYR A 125 0.05 -9.82 -10.20
C TYR A 125 1.54 -9.59 -9.96
N LYS A 126 2.29 -9.28 -11.02
CA LYS A 126 3.74 -8.97 -10.97
C LYS A 126 3.98 -7.48 -11.20
N GLY A 127 5.16 -7.02 -10.79
CA GLY A 127 5.61 -5.65 -11.03
C GLY A 127 5.01 -4.64 -10.07
N LEU A 128 4.68 -5.08 -8.85
CA LEU A 128 4.31 -4.21 -7.75
C LEU A 128 5.61 -3.60 -7.20
N GLU A 129 5.63 -2.29 -7.02
CA GLU A 129 6.86 -1.55 -6.69
C GLU A 129 6.90 -1.12 -5.22
N ASN A 130 5.71 -0.90 -4.63
CA ASN A 130 5.52 -0.41 -3.27
C ASN A 130 4.22 -1.01 -2.65
N TRP A 131 3.99 -0.79 -1.36
CA TRP A 131 2.82 -1.36 -0.66
C TRP A 131 1.51 -0.70 -1.04
N LYS A 132 1.54 0.58 -1.41
CA LYS A 132 0.41 1.27 -2.02
C LYS A 132 -0.09 0.53 -3.28
N ASP A 133 0.81 0.04 -4.14
CA ASP A 133 0.43 -0.73 -5.33
C ASP A 133 -0.24 -2.06 -4.97
N VAL A 134 0.32 -2.77 -3.98
CA VAL A 134 -0.25 -4.03 -3.46
C VAL A 134 -1.67 -3.80 -2.94
N TYR A 135 -1.84 -2.82 -2.06
CA TYR A 135 -3.14 -2.50 -1.47
C TYR A 135 -4.16 -2.09 -2.52
N LYS A 136 -3.76 -1.20 -3.44
CA LYS A 136 -4.61 -0.76 -4.55
C LYS A 136 -5.03 -1.93 -5.44
N GLN A 137 -4.11 -2.84 -5.75
CA GLN A 137 -4.40 -4.00 -6.59
C GLN A 137 -5.41 -4.94 -5.93
N ILE A 138 -5.24 -5.22 -4.63
CA ILE A 138 -6.17 -6.05 -3.86
C ILE A 138 -7.55 -5.39 -3.79
N CYS A 139 -7.61 -4.09 -3.51
CA CYS A 139 -8.87 -3.34 -3.50
C CYS A 139 -9.61 -3.44 -4.85
N LYS A 140 -8.89 -3.26 -5.97
CA LYS A 140 -9.45 -3.40 -7.31
C LYS A 140 -9.92 -4.82 -7.61
N HIS A 141 -9.15 -5.82 -7.21
CA HIS A 141 -9.51 -7.23 -7.38
C HIS A 141 -10.82 -7.56 -6.65
N LEU A 142 -10.94 -7.16 -5.38
CA LEU A 142 -12.11 -7.42 -4.55
C LEU A 142 -13.34 -6.60 -4.99
N ALA A 143 -13.14 -5.36 -5.44
CA ALA A 143 -14.19 -4.55 -6.04
C ALA A 143 -14.75 -5.19 -7.33
N LYS A 144 -13.89 -5.74 -8.19
CA LYS A 144 -14.32 -6.49 -9.39
C LYS A 144 -15.10 -7.75 -9.02
N LYS A 145 -14.68 -8.46 -7.97
CA LYS A 145 -15.35 -9.67 -7.48
C LYS A 145 -16.76 -9.38 -6.96
N ASN A 146 -16.92 -8.36 -6.12
CA ASN A 146 -18.22 -7.97 -5.58
C ASN A 146 -18.25 -6.48 -5.21
N GLU A 147 -18.57 -5.63 -6.19
CA GLU A 147 -18.59 -4.18 -6.03
C GLU A 147 -19.54 -3.72 -4.93
N LYS A 148 -20.73 -4.35 -4.80
CA LYS A 148 -21.71 -3.98 -3.76
C LYS A 148 -21.17 -4.24 -2.36
N LEU A 149 -20.48 -5.35 -2.15
CA LEU A 149 -19.86 -5.66 -0.86
C LEU A 149 -18.69 -4.72 -0.60
N PHE A 150 -17.87 -4.43 -1.61
CA PHE A 150 -16.76 -3.48 -1.49
C PHE A 150 -17.27 -2.06 -1.16
N ASP A 151 -18.32 -1.60 -1.83
CA ASP A 151 -18.94 -0.30 -1.56
C ASP A 151 -19.55 -0.21 -0.15
N SER A 152 -19.92 -1.34 0.45
CA SER A 152 -20.44 -1.36 1.82
C SER A 152 -19.36 -1.06 2.87
N LEU A 153 -18.07 -1.18 2.53
CA LEU A 153 -16.94 -0.90 3.44
C LEU A 153 -16.99 0.53 3.99
N SER A 154 -17.41 1.51 3.18
CA SER A 154 -17.51 2.92 3.61
C SER A 154 -18.52 3.17 4.73
N SER A 155 -19.48 2.26 4.88
CA SER A 155 -20.55 2.34 5.88
C SER A 155 -20.34 1.35 7.04
N ASN A 156 -19.29 0.53 6.99
CA ASN A 156 -19.00 -0.45 8.02
C ASN A 156 -18.30 0.20 9.21
N LYS A 157 -19.01 0.29 10.35
CA LYS A 157 -18.50 0.91 11.58
C LYS A 157 -17.35 0.12 12.21
N GLU A 158 -17.24 -1.18 11.96
CA GLU A 158 -16.15 -2.02 12.48
C GLU A 158 -14.80 -1.69 11.84
N LEU A 159 -14.83 -1.08 10.65
CA LEU A 159 -13.64 -0.64 9.91
C LEU A 159 -13.19 0.78 10.29
N ILE A 160 -13.93 1.45 11.19
CA ILE A 160 -13.55 2.75 11.71
C ILE A 160 -12.60 2.54 12.89
N SER A 161 -11.45 3.19 12.86
CA SER A 161 -10.49 3.09 13.97
C SER A 161 -11.06 3.64 15.29
N LYS A 162 -10.44 3.26 16.41
CA LYS A 162 -10.80 3.78 17.75
C LYS A 162 -10.74 5.31 17.82
N GLN A 163 -9.88 5.95 17.02
CA GLN A 163 -9.74 7.40 16.94
C GLN A 163 -10.70 8.03 15.90
N ASN A 164 -11.74 7.32 15.48
CA ASN A 164 -12.73 7.75 14.49
C ASN A 164 -12.13 8.09 13.11
N LYS A 165 -10.94 7.56 12.79
CA LYS A 165 -10.38 7.64 11.44
C LYS A 165 -11.07 6.63 10.54
N LYS A 166 -11.50 7.09 9.37
CA LYS A 166 -12.03 6.27 8.28
C LYS A 166 -10.89 5.84 7.35
N TYR A 167 -11.00 4.64 6.79
CA TYR A 167 -10.09 4.14 5.75
C TYR A 167 -10.78 3.89 4.41
N PHE A 168 -12.11 3.78 4.44
CA PHE A 168 -13.00 3.64 3.29
C PHE A 168 -14.08 4.73 3.43
N THR A 169 -14.35 5.47 2.36
CA THR A 169 -15.32 6.57 2.40
C THR A 169 -15.88 6.86 1.02
N THR A 170 -17.06 7.48 0.98
CA THR A 170 -17.62 8.08 -0.23
C THR A 170 -17.21 9.54 -0.45
N ASP A 171 -16.60 10.17 0.56
CA ASP A 171 -16.11 11.55 0.49
C ASP A 171 -14.60 11.60 0.69
N LYS A 172 -13.87 11.94 -0.40
CA LYS A 172 -12.42 12.08 -0.40
C LYS A 172 -11.86 13.03 0.66
N LYS A 173 -12.67 13.96 1.21
CA LYS A 173 -12.25 14.91 2.25
C LYS A 173 -12.14 14.29 3.63
N GLU A 174 -12.71 13.10 3.84
CA GLU A 174 -12.69 12.41 5.13
C GLU A 174 -11.40 11.62 5.39
N ILE A 175 -10.54 11.49 4.38
CA ILE A 175 -9.27 10.76 4.42
C ILE A 175 -8.13 11.66 3.90
N ARG A 176 -6.90 11.37 4.30
CA ARG A 176 -5.73 12.22 4.00
C ARG A 176 -5.31 12.10 2.55
N ARG A 177 -5.21 10.87 2.03
CA ARG A 177 -4.81 10.60 0.65
C ARG A 177 -5.80 9.64 0.01
N ALA A 178 -6.78 10.21 -0.68
CA ALA A 178 -7.86 9.44 -1.29
C ALA A 178 -7.46 8.86 -2.65
N GLU A 179 -7.61 7.55 -2.80
CA GLU A 179 -7.61 6.88 -4.10
C GLU A 179 -9.01 6.36 -4.43
N LYS A 180 -9.51 6.69 -5.62
CA LYS A 180 -10.79 6.18 -6.11
C LYS A 180 -10.63 4.71 -6.56
N ILE A 181 -11.40 3.80 -5.97
CA ILE A 181 -11.41 2.37 -6.36
C ILE A 181 -12.65 2.01 -7.17
N THR A 182 -13.82 2.46 -6.71
CA THR A 182 -15.10 2.31 -7.43
C THR A 182 -15.67 3.69 -7.73
N GLU A 183 -16.80 3.77 -8.42
CA GLU A 183 -17.49 5.05 -8.64
C GLU A 183 -17.90 5.75 -7.34
N LYS A 184 -18.09 4.99 -6.25
CA LYS A 184 -18.57 5.50 -4.96
C LYS A 184 -17.51 5.53 -3.87
N THR A 185 -16.55 4.62 -3.91
CA THR A 185 -15.67 4.34 -2.77
C THR A 185 -14.23 4.80 -3.04
N PHE A 186 -13.74 5.61 -2.11
CA PHE A 186 -12.34 5.98 -1.97
C PHE A 186 -11.70 5.22 -0.81
N VAL A 187 -10.40 4.96 -0.93
CA VAL A 187 -9.58 4.32 0.12
C VAL A 187 -8.42 5.23 0.53
N GLU A 188 -8.04 5.15 1.81
CA GLU A 188 -6.87 5.85 2.37
C GLU A 188 -5.56 5.24 1.86
N MET A 189 -4.68 6.09 1.35
CA MET A 189 -3.36 5.73 0.82
C MET A 189 -2.20 6.32 1.61
N ASN A 190 -2.48 7.00 2.72
CA ASN A 190 -1.47 7.51 3.65
C ASN A 190 -1.20 6.52 4.79
N LEU A 191 -0.61 5.37 4.46
CA LEU A 191 -0.40 4.25 5.39
C LEU A 191 1.02 3.68 5.26
N SER A 192 1.54 3.12 6.35
CA SER A 192 2.76 2.30 6.32
C SER A 192 2.47 0.92 5.69
N ALA A 193 3.52 0.17 5.37
CA ALA A 193 3.40 -1.19 4.84
C ALA A 193 2.48 -2.08 5.71
N ASN A 194 2.72 -2.07 7.02
CA ASN A 194 1.94 -2.86 7.98
C ASN A 194 0.51 -2.33 8.16
N ASP A 195 0.31 -1.02 8.10
CA ASP A 195 -1.05 -0.47 8.13
C ASP A 195 -1.83 -0.88 6.87
N PHE A 196 -1.21 -0.93 5.69
CA PHE A 196 -1.85 -1.46 4.48
C PHE A 196 -2.23 -2.94 4.65
N VAL A 197 -1.30 -3.77 5.13
CA VAL A 197 -1.54 -5.21 5.41
C VAL A 197 -2.69 -5.39 6.39
N LYS A 198 -2.76 -4.57 7.44
CA LYS A 198 -3.88 -4.59 8.38
C LYS A 198 -5.21 -4.24 7.71
N ARG A 199 -5.25 -3.24 6.82
CA ARG A 199 -6.47 -2.93 6.05
C ARG A 199 -6.86 -4.10 5.15
N ILE A 200 -5.89 -4.79 4.53
CA ILE A 200 -6.17 -5.97 3.69
C ILE A 200 -6.84 -7.06 4.52
N GLN A 201 -6.31 -7.39 5.70
CA GLN A 201 -6.92 -8.37 6.62
C GLN A 201 -8.35 -7.99 7.01
N GLU A 202 -8.60 -6.70 7.30
CA GLU A 202 -9.94 -6.20 7.63
C GLU A 202 -10.92 -6.36 6.45
N ILE A 203 -10.49 -6.07 5.21
CA ILE A 203 -11.33 -6.30 4.02
C ILE A 203 -11.56 -7.80 3.83
N PHE A 204 -10.54 -8.64 4.00
CA PHE A 204 -10.64 -10.09 3.87
C PHE A 204 -11.68 -10.66 4.84
N ALA A 205 -11.72 -10.18 6.08
CA ALA A 205 -12.73 -10.56 7.06
C ALA A 205 -14.16 -10.26 6.57
N VAL A 206 -14.40 -9.08 5.97
CA VAL A 206 -15.70 -8.71 5.39
C VAL A 206 -16.06 -9.61 4.20
N PHE A 207 -15.08 -9.95 3.36
CA PHE A 207 -15.23 -10.85 2.22
C PHE A 207 -15.24 -12.34 2.61
N LYS A 208 -15.08 -12.66 3.91
CA LYS A 208 -14.96 -14.02 4.45
C LYS A 208 -13.83 -14.82 3.80
N MET A 209 -12.75 -14.14 3.47
CA MET A 209 -11.52 -14.72 2.93
C MET A 209 -10.53 -15.02 4.06
N GLN A 210 -9.69 -16.04 3.85
CA GLN A 210 -8.62 -16.42 4.76
C GLN A 210 -7.32 -15.66 4.40
N ASN A 211 -6.41 -15.52 5.36
CA ASN A 211 -5.12 -14.88 5.10
C ASN A 211 -4.31 -15.62 4.02
N ASP A 212 -4.45 -16.94 3.95
CA ASP A 212 -3.76 -17.79 2.98
C ASP A 212 -4.35 -17.70 1.56
N ASP A 213 -5.48 -17.01 1.38
CA ASP A 213 -6.02 -16.69 0.06
C ASP A 213 -5.16 -15.63 -0.67
N LEU A 214 -4.21 -15.00 0.04
CA LEU A 214 -3.21 -14.10 -0.48
C LEU A 214 -1.80 -14.60 -0.18
N ILE A 215 -1.01 -14.75 -1.24
CA ILE A 215 0.43 -14.99 -1.15
C ILE A 215 1.16 -13.74 -1.62
N ILE A 216 2.11 -13.26 -0.82
CA ILE A 216 2.95 -12.10 -1.13
C ILE A 216 4.35 -12.60 -1.48
N TYR A 217 4.95 -12.00 -2.50
CA TYR A 217 6.35 -12.20 -2.87
C TYR A 217 7.09 -10.88 -2.76
N LEU A 218 8.22 -10.92 -2.08
CA LEU A 218 9.05 -9.74 -1.83
C LEU A 218 10.19 -9.67 -2.84
N ARG A 219 10.66 -8.46 -3.13
CA ARG A 219 11.91 -8.31 -3.88
C ARG A 219 13.03 -8.88 -3.04
N GLN A 220 13.75 -9.84 -3.59
CA GLN A 220 15.10 -10.12 -3.12
C GLN A 220 15.92 -8.83 -3.30
N ASP A 221 16.66 -8.41 -2.28
CA ASP A 221 17.66 -7.34 -2.40
C ASP A 221 18.74 -7.79 -3.38
N ARG A 222 18.45 -7.65 -4.67
CA ARG A 222 19.41 -7.80 -5.76
C ARG A 222 20.11 -6.48 -5.91
N ASN A 223 20.92 -6.11 -4.92
CA ASN A 223 22.01 -5.12 -5.00
C ASN A 223 22.78 -5.11 -3.65
N ALA A 224 23.74 -6.02 -3.54
CA ALA A 224 25.01 -5.76 -2.88
C ALA A 224 26.09 -5.67 -3.97
#